data_AF-A0A2V5MEH8-F1
#
_entry.id   AF-A0A2V5MEH8-F1
#
_cell.length_a   1.000
_cell.length_b   1.000
_cell.length_c   1.000
_cell.angle_alpha   90.00
_cell.angle_beta   90.00
_cell.angle_gamma   90.00
#
_symmetry.space_group_name_H-M   'P 1'
#
loop_
_entity.id
_entity.type
_entity.pdbx_description
1 polymer ?
#
loop_
_entity_poly.entity_id
_entity_poly.type
_entity_poly.pdbx_seq_one_letter_code
_entity_poly.pdbx_strand_id
1 'polypeptide(L)'
;SIDVPWPLKNAGERERDVELEPELHAMKTFLILPIIWASCFAARSADWPQFLGPTRNGISPETNLAGAWPKEGPPLVWQKKVGEGFSGPVVAEGKLILFHRLADAEVVECLEGKTGRALWKVDYPTGYRDDFE
;
A
#
# COMPACT_ATOMS: atom_id res chain seq x y z
N SER A 1 66.16 42.40 28.76
CA SER A 1 66.51 41.84 27.44
C SER A 1 66.26 40.35 27.48
N ILE A 2 65.86 39.83 26.33
CA ILE A 2 65.47 38.45 26.00
C ILE A 2 66.53 37.42 26.44
N ASP A 3 66.11 36.25 26.97
CA ASP A 3 66.35 34.93 26.33
C ASP A 3 65.68 33.74 27.05
N VAL A 4 65.35 32.75 26.22
CA VAL A 4 64.30 31.70 26.30
C VAL A 4 64.90 30.31 26.71
N PRO A 5 64.30 29.13 26.46
CA PRO A 5 63.19 28.46 27.15
C PRO A 5 63.45 26.95 27.52
N TRP A 6 62.47 26.35 28.24
CA TRP A 6 62.11 24.91 28.33
C TRP A 6 62.85 23.97 29.32
N PRO A 7 62.11 23.12 30.09
CA PRO A 7 62.57 21.75 30.41
C PRO A 7 61.78 20.59 29.77
N LEU A 8 62.53 19.58 29.32
CA LEU A 8 62.16 18.20 28.95
C LEU A 8 60.98 17.58 29.72
N LYS A 9 60.17 16.75 29.03
CA LYS A 9 59.77 15.40 29.51
C LYS A 9 59.08 14.53 28.45
N ASN A 10 59.74 13.42 28.14
CA ASN A 10 59.23 12.06 27.92
C ASN A 10 58.06 11.87 26.93
N ALA A 11 58.41 11.68 25.65
CA ALA A 11 57.56 11.04 24.65
C ALA A 11 57.74 9.51 24.73
N GLY A 12 56.97 8.88 25.62
CA GLY A 12 56.74 7.44 25.61
C GLY A 12 55.28 7.21 25.24
N GLU A 13 55.08 6.45 24.16
CA GLU A 13 53.84 5.72 23.82
C GLU A 13 52.57 6.56 23.67
N ARG A 14 52.10 6.71 22.42
CA ARG A 14 50.69 6.51 22.13
C ARG A 14 50.48 6.07 20.68
N GLU A 15 50.06 4.82 20.63
CA GLU A 15 49.25 4.09 19.67
C GLU A 15 48.91 4.70 18.30
N ARG A 16 49.03 3.80 17.33
CA ARG A 16 48.58 3.90 15.95
C ARG A 16 47.04 3.87 15.91
N ASP A 17 46.40 5.02 16.05
CA ASP A 17 45.01 5.18 15.62
C ASP A 17 45.01 5.69 14.18
N VAL A 18 45.19 4.71 13.30
CA VAL A 18 45.03 4.84 11.86
C VAL A 18 43.60 5.32 11.61
N GLU A 19 43.51 6.53 11.10
CA GLU A 19 42.54 7.11 10.17
C GLU A 19 41.69 6.06 9.39
N LEU A 20 40.74 5.39 10.06
CA LEU A 20 39.85 4.37 9.45
C LEU A 20 38.34 4.69 9.64
N GLU A 21 38.02 5.71 10.42
CA GLU A 21 36.64 6.11 10.75
C GLU A 21 35.85 6.92 9.68
N PRO A 22 36.45 7.71 8.76
CA PRO A 22 35.64 8.50 7.82
C PRO A 22 35.00 7.64 6.72
N GLU A 23 35.66 6.56 6.32
CA GLU A 23 35.21 5.63 5.26
C GLU A 23 33.92 4.89 5.68
N LEU A 24 33.79 4.51 6.95
CA LEU A 24 32.67 3.71 7.45
C LEU A 24 31.35 4.49 7.49
N HIS A 25 31.40 5.81 7.71
CA HIS A 25 30.23 6.69 7.73
C HIS A 25 29.73 7.03 6.32
N ALA A 26 30.66 7.28 5.39
CA ALA A 26 30.34 7.51 3.98
C ALA A 26 29.71 6.27 3.33
N MET A 27 30.24 5.08 3.64
CA MET A 27 29.77 3.80 3.08
C MET A 27 28.39 3.38 3.63
N LYS A 28 28.08 3.67 4.91
CA LYS A 28 26.74 3.45 5.49
C LYS A 28 25.68 4.37 4.88
N THR A 29 26.02 5.65 4.65
CA THR A 29 25.09 6.62 4.04
C THR A 29 24.79 6.27 2.58
N PHE A 30 25.79 5.79 1.83
CA PHE A 30 25.64 5.34 0.44
C PHE A 30 24.77 4.09 0.28
N LEU A 31 24.69 3.23 1.31
CA LEU A 31 23.90 1.99 1.28
C LEU A 31 22.43 2.19 1.70
N ILE A 32 22.10 3.21 2.50
CA ILE A 32 20.74 3.44 3.01
C ILE A 32 19.85 4.16 1.97
N LEU A 33 20.43 5.08 1.19
CA LEU A 33 19.74 5.84 0.13
C LEU A 33 19.06 4.97 -0.95
N PRO A 34 19.68 3.92 -1.52
CA PRO A 34 19.01 3.05 -2.50
C PRO A 34 17.92 2.16 -1.90
N ILE A 35 18.02 1.80 -0.61
CA ILE A 35 17.02 0.98 0.09
C ILE A 35 15.73 1.78 0.35
N ILE A 36 15.86 3.07 0.69
CA ILE A 36 14.72 3.98 0.83
C ILE A 36 14.05 4.23 -0.53
N TRP A 37 14.84 4.34 -1.61
CA TRP A 37 14.29 4.54 -2.96
C TRP A 37 13.58 3.30 -3.52
N ALA A 38 14.05 2.10 -3.19
CA ALA A 38 13.45 0.84 -3.62
C ALA A 38 12.07 0.54 -2.96
N SER A 39 11.75 1.16 -1.83
CA SER A 39 10.47 0.93 -1.12
C SER A 39 9.25 1.63 -1.73
N CYS A 40 9.41 2.46 -2.77
CA CYS A 40 8.28 3.20 -3.36
C CYS A 40 7.51 2.45 -4.47
N PHE A 41 7.95 1.27 -4.89
CA PHE A 41 7.23 0.47 -5.90
C PHE A 41 6.20 -0.46 -5.24
N ALA A 42 5.18 0.11 -4.61
CA ALA A 42 3.97 -0.64 -4.32
C ALA A 42 3.20 -0.88 -5.63
N ALA A 43 2.95 -2.16 -5.97
CA ALA A 43 2.06 -2.49 -7.08
C ALA A 43 0.69 -1.84 -6.83
N ARG A 44 0.32 -0.91 -7.72
CA ARG A 44 -0.93 -0.16 -7.62
C ARG A 44 -1.85 -0.68 -8.72
N SER A 45 -2.98 -1.26 -8.31
CA SER A 45 -4.02 -1.64 -9.26
C SER A 45 -4.72 -0.40 -9.82
N ALA A 46 -5.20 -0.49 -11.06
CA ALA A 46 -5.99 0.53 -11.70
C ALA A 46 -7.36 0.70 -11.01
N ASP A 47 -7.79 1.96 -10.86
CA ASP A 47 -9.10 2.27 -10.32
C ASP A 47 -10.21 1.86 -11.32
N TRP A 48 -11.35 1.44 -10.76
CA TRP A 48 -12.59 1.11 -11.47
C TRP A 48 -13.77 1.95 -10.93
N PRO A 49 -13.78 3.27 -11.18
CA PRO A 49 -14.66 4.20 -10.45
C PRO A 49 -16.11 4.24 -10.97
N GLN A 50 -16.43 3.57 -12.08
CA GLN A 50 -17.74 3.66 -12.73
C GLN A 50 -18.09 2.39 -13.50
N PHE A 51 -19.35 2.30 -13.95
CA PHE A 51 -19.82 1.22 -14.80
C PHE A 51 -18.94 1.10 -16.06
N LEU A 52 -18.52 -0.13 -16.37
CA LEU A 52 -17.59 -0.46 -17.46
C LEU A 52 -16.19 0.19 -17.33
N GLY A 53 -15.81 0.63 -16.13
CA GLY A 53 -14.44 1.05 -15.83
C GLY A 53 -14.11 2.49 -16.25
N PRO A 54 -12.84 2.91 -16.08
CA PRO A 54 -12.42 4.30 -16.30
C PRO A 54 -12.71 4.78 -17.73
N THR A 55 -12.64 3.89 -18.71
CA THR A 55 -12.87 4.16 -20.14
C THR A 55 -14.25 3.72 -20.65
N ARG A 56 -15.15 3.24 -19.77
CA ARG A 56 -16.50 2.77 -20.10
C ARG A 56 -16.60 1.71 -21.22
N ASN A 57 -15.58 0.88 -21.35
CA ASN A 57 -15.50 -0.18 -22.36
C ASN A 57 -15.40 -1.59 -21.76
N GLY A 58 -15.39 -1.71 -20.43
CA GLY A 58 -15.32 -3.00 -19.73
C GLY A 58 -13.92 -3.63 -19.77
N ILE A 59 -12.88 -2.89 -20.14
CA ILE A 59 -11.51 -3.42 -20.30
C ILE A 59 -10.63 -2.91 -19.16
N SER A 60 -9.90 -3.84 -18.53
CA SER A 60 -8.87 -3.54 -17.54
C SER A 60 -7.52 -3.28 -18.21
N PRO A 61 -6.76 -2.24 -17.79
CA PRO A 61 -5.41 -1.98 -18.30
C PRO A 61 -4.34 -2.85 -17.64
N GLU A 62 -4.71 -3.72 -16.68
CA GLU A 62 -3.77 -4.54 -15.93
C GLU A 62 -3.01 -5.51 -16.85
N THR A 63 -1.71 -5.65 -16.59
CA THR A 63 -0.81 -6.54 -17.34
C THR A 63 -0.15 -7.52 -16.38
N ASN A 64 0.59 -8.51 -16.93
CA ASN A 64 1.27 -9.54 -16.14
C ASN A 64 0.33 -10.35 -15.23
N LEU A 65 -0.93 -10.50 -15.66
CA LEU A 65 -1.90 -11.37 -15.00
C LEU A 65 -1.44 -12.83 -15.12
N ALA A 66 -1.75 -13.63 -14.09
CA ALA A 66 -1.47 -15.06 -14.14
C ALA A 66 -2.26 -15.72 -15.29
N GLY A 67 -1.54 -16.34 -16.24
CA GLY A 67 -2.15 -17.03 -17.38
C GLY A 67 -2.86 -18.33 -17.02
N ALA A 68 -2.60 -18.87 -15.83
CA ALA A 68 -3.28 -20.03 -15.27
C ALA A 68 -3.35 -19.91 -13.75
N TRP A 69 -4.38 -20.50 -13.16
CA TRP A 69 -4.52 -20.63 -11.71
C TRP A 69 -4.00 -21.99 -11.24
N PRO A 70 -3.56 -22.10 -9.97
CA PRO A 70 -3.37 -23.38 -9.30
C PRO A 70 -4.65 -24.22 -9.33
N LYS A 71 -4.53 -25.53 -9.08
CA LYS A 71 -5.67 -26.44 -9.05
C LYS A 71 -6.73 -26.02 -8.01
N GLU A 72 -6.27 -25.46 -6.91
CA GLU A 72 -7.08 -24.96 -5.80
C GLU A 72 -7.61 -23.54 -6.03
N GLY A 73 -7.23 -22.89 -7.13
CA GLY A 73 -7.57 -21.50 -7.44
C GLY A 73 -6.60 -20.47 -6.82
N PRO A 74 -6.84 -19.17 -7.09
CA PRO A 74 -6.09 -18.10 -6.44
C PRO A 74 -6.42 -18.04 -4.94
N PRO A 75 -5.49 -17.61 -4.08
CA PRO A 75 -5.77 -17.44 -2.65
C PRO A 75 -6.95 -16.47 -2.42
N LEU A 76 -7.91 -16.89 -1.61
CA LEU A 76 -9.00 -16.02 -1.17
C LEU A 76 -8.45 -14.96 -0.20
N VAL A 77 -8.54 -13.69 -0.57
CA VAL A 77 -8.09 -12.58 0.28
C VAL A 77 -9.15 -12.24 1.33
N TRP A 78 -10.40 -12.05 0.90
CA TRP A 78 -11.55 -11.84 1.77
C TRP A 78 -12.85 -12.11 1.01
N GLN A 79 -13.93 -12.37 1.74
CA GLN A 79 -15.27 -12.56 1.21
C GLN A 79 -16.28 -11.88 2.15
N LYS A 80 -17.37 -11.35 1.58
CA LYS A 80 -18.44 -10.71 2.34
C LYS A 80 -19.80 -11.13 1.78
N LYS A 81 -20.75 -11.43 2.67
CA LYS A 81 -22.15 -11.64 2.28
C LYS A 81 -22.77 -10.29 1.93
N VAL A 82 -23.40 -10.22 0.77
CA VAL A 82 -24.09 -9.02 0.26
C VAL A 82 -25.58 -9.27 0.19
N GLY A 83 -26.36 -8.20 0.21
CA GLY A 83 -27.79 -8.23 -0.08
C GLY A 83 -28.10 -8.38 -1.57
N GLU A 84 -29.34 -8.10 -1.92
CA GLU A 84 -29.85 -8.20 -3.29
C GLU A 84 -29.49 -6.96 -4.12
N GLY A 85 -29.50 -7.11 -5.44
CA GLY A 85 -29.35 -5.99 -6.37
C GLY A 85 -28.51 -6.32 -7.59
N PHE A 86 -28.57 -5.42 -8.57
CA PHE A 86 -27.91 -5.56 -9.87
C PHE A 86 -26.65 -4.69 -10.02
N SER A 87 -26.25 -4.00 -8.94
CA SER A 87 -25.13 -3.07 -8.97
C SER A 87 -23.79 -3.81 -8.89
N GLY A 88 -22.87 -3.47 -9.79
CA GLY A 88 -21.47 -3.86 -9.66
C GLY A 88 -20.73 -2.96 -8.65
N PRO A 89 -19.69 -3.48 -7.97
CA PRO A 89 -18.86 -2.64 -7.11
C PRO A 89 -18.03 -1.65 -7.94
N VAL A 90 -17.71 -0.51 -7.34
CA VAL A 90 -16.69 0.42 -7.86
C VAL A 90 -15.51 0.44 -6.91
N VAL A 91 -14.30 0.57 -7.46
CA VAL A 91 -13.06 0.56 -6.67
C VAL A 91 -12.25 1.80 -7.03
N ALA A 92 -11.84 2.58 -6.03
CA ALA A 92 -10.96 3.71 -6.23
C ALA A 92 -10.12 3.95 -4.99
N GLU A 93 -8.84 4.26 -5.16
CA GLU A 93 -7.93 4.62 -4.05
C GLU A 93 -7.92 3.59 -2.91
N GLY A 94 -7.91 2.29 -3.27
CA GLY A 94 -7.92 1.19 -2.31
C GLY A 94 -9.22 1.03 -1.52
N LYS A 95 -10.32 1.68 -1.95
CA LYS A 95 -11.65 1.57 -1.35
C LYS A 95 -12.60 0.92 -2.35
N LEU A 96 -13.47 0.06 -1.86
CA LEU A 96 -14.56 -0.53 -2.65
C LEU A 96 -15.88 0.07 -2.16
N ILE A 97 -16.70 0.57 -3.07
CA ILE A 97 -18.05 1.04 -2.77
C ILE A 97 -19.04 0.05 -3.39
N LEU A 98 -19.98 -0.39 -2.57
CA LEU A 98 -21.03 -1.34 -2.95
C LEU A 98 -22.39 -0.70 -2.70
N PHE A 99 -23.31 -0.94 -3.63
CA PHE A 99 -24.73 -0.67 -3.45
C PHE A 99 -25.50 -1.99 -3.51
N HIS A 100 -26.28 -2.27 -2.47
CA HIS A 100 -27.08 -3.48 -2.36
C HIS A 100 -28.30 -3.24 -1.46
N ARG A 101 -29.24 -4.17 -1.45
CA ARG A 101 -30.46 -4.10 -0.65
C ARG A 101 -30.47 -5.16 0.42
N LEU A 102 -30.65 -4.75 1.67
CA LEU A 102 -30.83 -5.64 2.81
C LEU A 102 -32.27 -5.50 3.29
N ALA A 103 -33.09 -6.51 3.00
CA ALA A 103 -34.51 -6.50 3.30
C ALA A 103 -35.23 -5.24 2.75
N ASP A 104 -35.69 -4.37 3.63
CA ASP A 104 -36.43 -3.14 3.36
C ASP A 104 -35.54 -1.88 3.31
N ALA A 105 -34.22 -2.04 3.22
CA ALA A 105 -33.27 -0.93 3.12
C ALA A 105 -32.32 -1.07 1.93
N GLU A 106 -32.20 0.00 1.15
CA GLU A 106 -31.12 0.20 0.19
C GLU A 106 -29.90 0.75 0.93
N VAL A 107 -28.74 0.15 0.68
CA VAL A 107 -27.51 0.37 1.44
C VAL A 107 -26.38 0.69 0.47
N VAL A 108 -25.66 1.78 0.76
CA VAL A 108 -24.36 2.09 0.17
C VAL A 108 -23.30 1.91 1.26
N GLU A 109 -22.33 1.03 1.03
CA GLU A 109 -21.22 0.82 1.96
C GLU A 109 -19.86 0.99 1.28
N CYS A 110 -18.90 1.54 2.02
CA CYS A 110 -17.52 1.64 1.62
C CYS A 110 -16.66 0.71 2.46
N LEU A 111 -15.86 -0.10 1.79
CA LEU A 111 -14.99 -1.10 2.36
C LEU A 111 -13.53 -0.78 2.03
N GLU A 112 -12.62 -1.11 2.93
CA GLU A 112 -11.20 -1.14 2.65
C GLU A 112 -10.90 -2.30 1.67
N GLY A 113 -10.38 -2.00 0.48
CA GLY A 113 -10.27 -2.98 -0.62
C GLY A 113 -9.35 -4.17 -0.34
N LYS A 114 -8.40 -4.04 0.58
CA LYS A 114 -7.47 -5.13 0.94
C LYS A 114 -8.05 -6.11 1.97
N THR A 115 -8.99 -5.67 2.80
CA THR A 115 -9.45 -6.44 3.97
C THR A 115 -10.96 -6.69 3.97
N GLY A 116 -11.73 -5.94 3.20
CA GLY A 116 -13.19 -5.94 3.23
C GLY A 116 -13.78 -5.26 4.47
N ARG A 117 -12.95 -4.62 5.32
CA ARG A 117 -13.41 -3.93 6.53
C ARG A 117 -14.26 -2.72 6.16
N ALA A 118 -15.43 -2.60 6.77
CA ALA A 118 -16.29 -1.44 6.58
C ALA A 118 -15.61 -0.16 7.09
N LEU A 119 -15.64 0.88 6.25
CA LEU A 119 -15.18 2.24 6.56
C LEU A 119 -16.35 3.14 6.90
N TRP A 120 -17.42 3.09 6.10
CA TRP A 120 -18.68 3.78 6.37
C TRP A 120 -19.83 3.08 5.65
N LYS A 121 -21.06 3.37 6.10
CA LYS A 121 -22.31 2.86 5.54
C LYS A 121 -23.38 3.95 5.60
N VAL A 122 -24.17 4.05 4.56
CA VAL A 122 -25.40 4.86 4.51
C VAL A 122 -26.53 3.94 4.06
N ASP A 123 -27.69 4.08 4.67
CA ASP A 123 -28.88 3.32 4.29
C ASP A 123 -30.13 4.18 4.31
N TYR A 124 -31.11 3.76 3.52
CA TYR A 124 -32.42 4.38 3.44
C TYR A 124 -33.51 3.34 3.14
N PRO A 125 -34.74 3.54 3.66
CA PRO A 125 -35.82 2.58 3.46
C PRO A 125 -36.24 2.50 1.99
N THR A 126 -36.57 1.30 1.54
CA THR A 126 -37.10 1.01 0.20
C THR A 126 -38.28 0.05 0.29
N GLY A 127 -39.31 0.31 -0.52
CA GLY A 127 -40.44 -0.61 -0.72
C GLY A 127 -40.25 -1.52 -1.94
N TYR A 128 -39.07 -1.48 -2.58
CA TYR A 128 -38.79 -2.25 -3.78
C TYR A 128 -39.04 -3.75 -3.54
N ARG A 129 -39.58 -4.43 -4.53
CA ARG A 129 -39.71 -5.89 -4.56
C ARG A 129 -39.19 -6.34 -5.90
N ASP A 130 -38.33 -7.34 -5.87
CA ASP A 130 -37.88 -7.99 -7.08
C ASP A 130 -38.99 -8.96 -7.50
N ASP A 131 -39.70 -8.63 -8.58
CA ASP A 131 -40.81 -9.43 -9.09
C ASP A 131 -40.32 -10.60 -9.98
N PHE A 132 -38.99 -10.83 -10.04
CA PHE A 132 -38.37 -11.89 -10.86
C PHE A 132 -38.01 -13.18 -10.08
N GLU A 133 -38.39 -13.30 -8.80
CA GLU A 133 -38.24 -14.53 -7.99
C GLU A 133 -39.46 -15.47 -8.00
#